data_AF-A0AAV8F9A8-F1
#
_entry.id   AF-A0AAV8F9A8-F1
#
_cell.length_a   1.000
_cell.length_b   1.000
_cell.length_c   1.000
_cell.angle_alpha   90.00
_cell.angle_beta   90.00
_cell.angle_gamma   90.00
#
_symmetry.space_group_name_H-M   'P 1'
#
loop_
_entity.id
_entity.type
_entity.pdbx_description
1 polymer ?
#
loop_
_entity_poly.entity_id
_entity_poly.type
_entity_poly.pdbx_seq_one_letter_code
_entity_poly.pdbx_strand_id
1 'polypeptide(L)'
;MAVMLSALWHSLPSKPFVTFGSANPNLKVRCTVGNNDLSHCSAIPLQLKPSACDRRFVRNNCSIKTTNASKGDDVSTASTKCGETAMLVIDMQNDYVLSESPTRIVGANAIVPSVIEAVSVAREHGILVIWVVREHDKQGRDVELFRRHLYTDGVGPALQRTKGAELVEGLVIQDGDYKLVKTRFSAFFATNLDLVLKSCGINNLVVVGIQTPNCIRQTVFDAVSLDYKHVTVITDATAAATPEIHLANIEDMKNIGVSTRTLHDWRTTFKL
;
A
#
# COMPACT_ATOMS: atom_id res chain seq x y z
N MET A 1 60.93 -13.91 -4.67
CA MET A 1 61.09 -12.57 -4.05
C MET A 1 59.80 -12.19 -3.36
N ALA A 2 59.75 -12.45 -2.05
CA ALA A 2 58.73 -11.93 -1.16
C ALA A 2 59.31 -10.68 -0.50
N VAL A 3 58.55 -9.59 -0.43
CA VAL A 3 58.91 -8.43 0.39
C VAL A 3 57.85 -8.29 1.47
N MET A 4 58.27 -8.64 2.68
CA MET A 4 57.70 -8.24 3.96
C MET A 4 57.69 -6.72 4.10
N LEU A 5 56.68 -6.18 4.78
CA LEU A 5 56.94 -5.18 5.81
C LEU A 5 55.87 -5.22 6.89
N SER A 6 56.38 -5.24 8.12
CA SER A 6 55.77 -5.59 9.39
C SER A 6 54.99 -4.46 10.05
N ALA A 7 54.09 -4.88 10.93
CA ALA A 7 53.35 -4.05 11.89
C ALA A 7 54.23 -3.41 12.99
N LEU A 8 53.71 -2.32 13.57
CA LEU A 8 53.82 -1.87 14.97
C LEU A 8 52.75 -0.77 15.16
N TRP A 9 51.54 -1.09 15.64
CA TRP A 9 51.07 -0.89 17.03
C TRP A 9 51.55 0.41 17.69
N HIS A 10 50.63 1.35 17.96
CA HIS A 10 50.48 2.09 19.23
C HIS A 10 49.00 2.52 19.37
N SER A 11 48.59 2.65 20.64
CA SER A 11 47.24 2.48 21.19
C SER A 11 46.39 3.77 21.25
N LEU A 12 45.08 3.66 20.94
CA LEU A 12 43.85 4.29 21.51
C LEU A 12 43.79 5.82 21.84
N PRO A 13 42.61 6.46 22.10
CA PRO A 13 41.23 5.94 22.14
C PRO A 13 40.13 6.74 21.37
N SER A 14 39.17 5.97 20.84
CA SER A 14 37.70 6.06 20.90
C SER A 14 36.89 7.37 21.17
N LYS A 15 35.99 7.61 20.20
CA LYS A 15 34.57 8.06 20.22
C LYS A 15 34.21 9.50 19.81
N PRO A 16 33.09 9.66 19.05
CA PRO A 16 32.69 10.90 18.41
C PRO A 16 31.76 11.74 19.30
N PHE A 17 31.96 13.06 19.29
CA PHE A 17 31.05 14.03 19.88
C PHE A 17 30.09 14.53 18.80
N VAL A 18 28.79 14.30 18.98
CA VAL A 18 27.72 15.00 18.26
C VAL A 18 27.28 16.16 19.14
N THR A 19 27.59 17.38 18.72
CA THR A 19 27.15 18.62 19.38
C THR A 19 25.68 18.88 19.02
N PHE A 20 24.78 18.76 19.99
CA PHE A 20 23.42 19.31 19.88
C PHE A 20 23.47 20.81 20.19
N GLY A 21 22.94 21.60 19.25
CA GLY A 21 22.84 23.05 19.32
C GLY A 21 21.90 23.54 20.41
N SER A 22 22.19 24.78 20.83
CA SER A 22 21.53 25.62 21.83
C SER A 22 20.06 25.32 22.12
N ALA A 23 19.77 25.04 23.40
CA ALA A 23 18.43 25.10 23.96
C ALA A 23 17.84 26.51 23.79
N ASN A 24 16.72 26.62 23.09
CA ASN A 24 15.94 27.86 23.01
C ASN A 24 15.21 28.06 24.35
N PRO A 25 15.52 29.10 25.14
CA PRO A 25 14.94 29.31 26.47
C PRO A 25 13.45 29.71 26.45
N ASN A 26 12.82 29.84 25.28
CA ASN A 26 11.41 30.23 25.15
C ASN A 26 10.47 29.09 24.71
N LEU A 27 10.95 27.84 24.64
CA LEU A 27 10.08 26.70 24.27
C LEU A 27 9.26 26.22 25.49
N LYS A 28 8.01 26.66 25.59
CA LYS A 28 7.04 26.10 26.56
C LYS A 28 6.48 24.78 26.02
N VAL A 29 6.94 23.65 26.58
CA VAL A 29 6.34 22.33 26.34
C VAL A 29 5.10 22.20 27.24
N ARG A 30 3.92 22.03 26.63
CA ARG A 30 2.65 21.81 27.35
C ARG A 30 2.40 20.30 27.42
N CYS A 31 2.58 19.72 28.60
CA CYS A 31 2.12 18.36 28.89
C CYS A 31 0.73 18.45 29.52
N THR A 32 -0.28 17.83 28.90
CA THR A 32 -1.62 17.70 29.46
C THR A 32 -1.86 16.26 29.94
N VAL A 33 -2.47 16.12 31.11
CA VAL A 33 -3.02 14.85 31.61
C VAL A 33 -4.51 15.13 31.87
N GLY A 34 -5.37 14.73 30.94
CA GLY A 34 -6.81 15.02 31.01
C GLY A 34 -7.16 16.51 30.84
N ASN A 35 -8.42 16.86 31.16
CA ASN A 35 -9.06 18.13 30.79
C ASN A 35 -8.83 19.34 31.74
N ASN A 36 -7.81 19.32 32.60
CA ASN A 36 -7.57 20.45 33.53
C ASN A 36 -6.19 21.10 33.33
N ASP A 37 -6.22 22.42 33.10
CA ASP A 37 -5.06 23.32 32.97
C ASP A 37 -4.47 23.67 34.35
N LEU A 38 -3.16 23.51 34.53
CA LEU A 38 -2.43 23.91 35.74
C LEU A 38 -1.48 25.08 35.44
N SER A 39 -2.03 26.29 35.39
CA SER A 39 -1.26 27.53 35.38
C SER A 39 -1.09 28.04 36.81
N HIS A 40 -0.09 27.52 37.54
CA HIS A 40 0.63 28.19 38.63
C HIS A 40 1.45 27.16 39.42
N CYS A 41 2.75 27.08 39.15
CA CYS A 41 3.75 26.66 40.15
C CYS A 41 5.14 27.08 39.66
N SER A 42 5.77 27.99 40.40
CA SER A 42 7.11 28.52 40.15
C SER A 42 8.20 27.61 40.73
N ALA A 43 9.16 27.29 39.86
CA ALA A 43 10.56 26.86 40.03
C ALA A 43 11.09 26.42 41.41
N ILE A 44 11.65 25.20 41.47
CA ILE A 44 12.81 24.83 42.30
C ILE A 44 13.73 23.92 41.45
N PRO A 45 15.05 24.18 41.36
CA PRO A 45 15.97 23.42 40.52
C PRO A 45 16.51 22.17 41.25
N LEU A 46 16.30 20.98 40.70
CA LEU A 46 16.94 19.76 41.19
C LEU A 46 18.19 19.44 40.36
N GLN A 47 19.36 19.70 40.95
CA GLN A 47 20.62 19.06 40.55
C GLN A 47 20.53 17.55 40.86
N LEU A 48 20.65 16.71 39.84
CA LEU A 48 20.87 15.27 40.02
C LEU A 48 22.30 14.93 39.61
N LYS A 49 23.14 14.57 40.59
CA LYS A 49 24.39 13.83 40.35
C LYS A 49 24.07 12.32 40.30
N PRO A 50 24.75 11.53 39.43
CA PRO A 50 24.47 10.12 39.27
C PRO A 50 25.38 9.28 40.17
N SER A 51 24.80 8.41 41.01
CA SER A 51 25.53 7.22 41.50
C SER A 51 24.61 6.18 42.10
N ALA A 52 24.91 4.92 41.76
CA ALA A 52 24.54 3.67 42.41
C ALA A 52 23.13 3.10 42.13
N CYS A 53 23.12 2.24 41.12
CA CYS A 53 22.20 1.11 41.00
C CYS A 53 22.51 0.12 42.14
N ASP A 54 21.56 -0.13 43.04
CA ASP A 54 21.60 -1.32 43.89
C ASP A 54 20.25 -2.05 43.87
N ARG A 55 20.31 -3.32 43.46
CA ARG A 55 19.19 -4.26 43.46
C ARG A 55 19.16 -4.95 44.81
N ARG A 56 18.23 -4.53 45.67
CA ARG A 56 17.49 -5.38 46.63
C ARG A 56 16.72 -4.50 47.63
N PHE A 57 15.41 -4.38 47.47
CA PHE A 57 14.49 -4.57 48.60
C PHE A 57 13.08 -4.81 48.08
N VAL A 58 12.58 -6.01 48.37
CA VAL A 58 11.25 -6.52 48.04
C VAL A 58 10.31 -6.15 49.19
N ARG A 59 9.03 -5.88 48.84
CA ARG A 59 7.83 -5.89 49.71
C ARG A 59 7.67 -4.78 50.76
N ASN A 60 6.75 -3.85 50.53
CA ASN A 60 5.37 -3.89 51.05
C ASN A 60 4.69 -2.52 50.94
N ASN A 61 3.36 -2.57 50.82
CA ASN A 61 2.38 -1.47 50.92
C ASN A 61 2.13 -0.64 49.64
N CYS A 62 1.44 -1.25 48.69
CA CYS A 62 0.45 -0.52 47.90
C CYS A 62 -0.82 -1.36 47.83
N SER A 63 -1.79 -1.07 48.70
CA SER A 63 -3.13 -1.64 48.66
C SER A 63 -3.92 -1.00 47.52
N ILE A 64 -3.88 -1.62 46.34
CA ILE A 64 -4.79 -1.27 45.25
C ILE A 64 -6.15 -1.89 45.59
N LYS A 65 -7.13 -1.05 45.91
CA LYS A 65 -8.52 -1.46 46.04
C LYS A 65 -9.02 -1.91 44.68
N THR A 66 -9.32 -3.20 44.53
CA THR A 66 -10.05 -3.75 43.40
C THR A 66 -11.52 -3.37 43.53
N THR A 67 -11.94 -2.33 42.82
CA THR A 67 -13.35 -2.20 42.43
C THR A 67 -13.57 -3.13 41.25
N ASN A 68 -14.53 -4.05 41.37
CA ASN A 68 -14.96 -4.95 40.30
C ASN A 68 -15.30 -4.13 39.04
N ALA A 69 -14.36 -4.06 38.11
CA ALA A 69 -14.65 -3.66 36.75
C ALA A 69 -15.53 -4.76 36.14
N SER A 70 -16.69 -4.33 35.68
CA SER A 70 -17.56 -5.08 34.77
C SER A 70 -16.73 -5.80 33.71
N LYS A 71 -17.10 -7.06 33.44
CA LYS A 71 -16.61 -7.89 32.33
C LYS A 71 -16.11 -7.00 31.19
N GLY A 72 -14.80 -7.02 30.96
CA GLY A 72 -14.23 -6.43 29.75
C GLY A 72 -14.93 -7.08 28.57
N ASP A 73 -15.55 -6.26 27.75
CA ASP A 73 -15.94 -6.66 26.41
C ASP A 73 -14.66 -7.17 25.75
N ASP A 74 -14.65 -8.47 25.48
CA ASP A 74 -13.66 -9.09 24.63
C ASP A 74 -13.70 -8.31 23.31
N VAL A 75 -12.71 -7.45 23.09
CA VAL A 75 -12.40 -6.96 21.75
C VAL A 75 -11.89 -8.18 21.03
N SER A 76 -12.84 -9.01 20.60
CA SER A 76 -12.65 -9.99 19.55
C SER A 76 -12.14 -9.16 18.39
N THR A 77 -10.82 -9.17 18.21
CA THR A 77 -10.22 -8.87 16.93
C THR A 77 -10.82 -9.90 16.00
N ALA A 78 -11.97 -9.56 15.40
CA ALA A 78 -12.47 -10.26 14.25
C ALA A 78 -11.37 -10.11 13.20
N SER A 79 -10.40 -11.02 13.23
CA SER A 79 -9.52 -11.25 12.11
C SER A 79 -10.47 -11.73 11.04
N THR A 80 -10.98 -10.81 10.22
CA THR A 80 -11.73 -11.16 9.03
C THR A 80 -10.79 -12.03 8.23
N LYS A 81 -11.00 -13.35 8.30
CA LYS A 81 -10.18 -14.30 7.59
C LYS A 81 -10.48 -14.07 6.12
N CYS A 82 -9.64 -13.28 5.46
CA CYS A 82 -9.69 -13.17 4.02
C CYS A 82 -9.50 -14.57 3.43
N GLY A 83 -10.17 -14.85 2.31
CA GLY A 83 -9.85 -16.04 1.52
C GLY A 83 -8.38 -16.00 1.07
N GLU A 84 -7.90 -17.04 0.40
CA GLU A 84 -6.51 -17.07 -0.10
C GLU A 84 -6.32 -16.26 -1.40
N THR A 85 -7.39 -15.66 -1.93
CA THR A 85 -7.42 -15.00 -3.24
C THR A 85 -7.84 -13.54 -3.11
N ALA A 86 -7.12 -12.65 -3.81
CA ALA A 86 -7.53 -11.26 -4.03
C ALA A 86 -7.73 -10.96 -5.51
N MET A 87 -8.64 -10.04 -5.82
CA MET A 87 -8.80 -9.44 -7.14
C MET A 87 -8.20 -8.04 -7.15
N LEU A 88 -7.28 -7.77 -8.06
CA LEU A 88 -6.71 -6.45 -8.31
C LEU A 88 -7.47 -5.79 -9.46
N VAL A 89 -8.16 -4.69 -9.18
CA VAL A 89 -8.84 -3.85 -10.19
C VAL A 89 -7.98 -2.64 -10.46
N ILE A 90 -7.31 -2.62 -11.62
CA ILE A 90 -6.20 -1.68 -11.88
C ILE A 90 -6.62 -0.53 -12.80
N ASP A 91 -6.42 0.70 -12.32
CA ASP A 91 -6.52 1.97 -13.05
C ASP A 91 -7.85 2.19 -13.83
N MET A 92 -8.96 1.63 -13.34
CA MET A 92 -10.31 1.84 -13.91
C MET A 92 -10.90 3.20 -13.54
N GLN A 93 -10.17 4.26 -13.88
CA GLN A 93 -10.45 5.66 -13.52
C GLN A 93 -10.91 6.46 -14.74
N ASN A 94 -11.69 7.52 -14.50
CA ASN A 94 -12.30 8.33 -15.55
C ASN A 94 -11.30 8.83 -16.60
N ASP A 95 -10.13 9.32 -16.18
CA ASP A 95 -9.09 9.84 -17.10
C ASP A 95 -8.49 8.80 -18.05
N TYR A 96 -8.66 7.51 -17.76
CA TYR A 96 -8.13 6.43 -18.58
C TYR A 96 -9.21 5.70 -19.37
N VAL A 97 -10.48 5.89 -19.03
CA VAL A 97 -11.59 5.09 -19.59
C VAL A 97 -12.58 5.93 -20.38
N LEU A 98 -12.91 7.14 -19.95
CA LEU A 98 -13.95 7.94 -20.61
C LEU A 98 -13.48 8.46 -21.97
N SER A 99 -14.37 8.44 -22.95
CA SER A 99 -14.06 8.70 -24.36
C SER A 99 -13.59 10.13 -24.64
N GLU A 100 -14.00 11.06 -23.79
CA GLU A 100 -13.63 12.48 -23.83
C GLU A 100 -12.26 12.77 -23.19
N SER A 101 -11.70 11.83 -22.42
CA SER A 101 -10.43 12.09 -21.74
C SER A 101 -9.26 12.06 -22.74
N PRO A 102 -8.35 13.05 -22.71
CA PRO A 102 -7.15 13.06 -23.55
C PRO A 102 -6.21 11.87 -23.32
N THR A 103 -6.27 11.26 -22.13
CA THR A 103 -5.40 10.16 -21.72
C THR A 103 -6.09 8.79 -21.78
N ARG A 104 -7.24 8.72 -22.44
CA ARG A 104 -8.02 7.49 -22.56
C ARG A 104 -7.24 6.37 -23.23
N ILE A 105 -7.50 5.15 -22.77
CA ILE A 105 -7.10 3.92 -23.44
C ILE A 105 -8.27 3.48 -24.31
N VAL A 106 -8.05 3.38 -25.63
CA VAL A 106 -9.14 3.20 -26.60
C VAL A 106 -10.04 2.00 -26.29
N GLY A 107 -9.47 0.86 -25.89
CA GLY A 107 -10.25 -0.34 -25.54
C GLY A 107 -10.89 -0.33 -24.15
N ALA A 108 -10.60 0.66 -23.30
CA ALA A 108 -10.98 0.59 -21.88
C ALA A 108 -12.49 0.69 -21.63
N ASN A 109 -13.20 1.54 -22.38
CA ASN A 109 -14.64 1.73 -22.19
C ASN A 109 -15.42 0.43 -22.44
N ALA A 110 -15.00 -0.36 -23.44
CA ALA A 110 -15.68 -1.59 -23.84
C ALA A 110 -15.62 -2.71 -22.77
N ILE A 111 -14.63 -2.70 -21.88
CA ILE A 111 -14.47 -3.74 -20.85
C ILE A 111 -15.16 -3.39 -19.53
N VAL A 112 -15.70 -2.19 -19.37
CA VAL A 112 -16.32 -1.74 -18.10
C VAL A 112 -17.40 -2.73 -17.62
N PRO A 113 -18.33 -3.22 -18.46
CA PRO A 113 -19.31 -4.21 -18.03
C PRO A 113 -18.66 -5.50 -17.51
N SER A 114 -17.63 -6.01 -18.19
CA SER A 114 -16.90 -7.21 -17.77
C SER A 114 -16.19 -7.00 -16.42
N VAL A 115 -15.62 -5.81 -16.19
CA VAL A 115 -14.97 -5.48 -14.90
C VAL A 115 -16.00 -5.41 -13.77
N ILE A 116 -17.13 -4.74 -13.98
CA ILE A 116 -18.24 -4.69 -13.00
C ILE A 116 -18.68 -6.10 -12.63
N GLU A 117 -18.86 -6.94 -13.65
CA GLU A 117 -19.31 -8.31 -13.49
C GLU A 117 -18.26 -9.19 -12.77
N ALA A 118 -16.97 -9.04 -13.11
CA ALA A 118 -15.88 -9.72 -12.42
C ALA A 118 -15.82 -9.34 -10.93
N VAL A 119 -16.00 -8.06 -10.60
CA VAL A 119 -16.04 -7.56 -9.22
C VAL A 119 -17.26 -8.13 -8.46
N SER A 120 -18.43 -8.22 -9.10
CA SER A 120 -19.61 -8.86 -8.49
C SER A 120 -19.32 -10.30 -8.10
N VAL A 121 -18.78 -11.08 -9.04
CA VAL A 121 -18.42 -12.49 -8.80
C VAL A 121 -17.39 -12.62 -7.70
N ALA A 122 -16.36 -11.76 -7.69
CA ALA A 122 -15.33 -11.77 -6.65
C ALA A 122 -15.96 -11.60 -5.26
N ARG A 123 -16.85 -10.62 -5.10
CA ARG A 123 -17.55 -10.36 -3.83
C ARG A 123 -18.48 -11.50 -3.43
N GLU A 124 -19.25 -12.04 -4.38
CA GLU A 124 -20.14 -13.19 -4.14
C GLU A 124 -19.39 -14.41 -3.57
N HIS A 125 -18.11 -14.56 -3.90
CA HIS A 125 -17.27 -15.68 -3.46
C HIS A 125 -16.26 -15.31 -2.36
N GLY A 126 -16.42 -14.14 -1.72
CA GLY A 126 -15.57 -13.70 -0.61
C GLY A 126 -14.11 -13.41 -1.01
N ILE A 127 -13.83 -13.14 -2.29
CA ILE A 127 -12.52 -12.73 -2.78
C ILE A 127 -12.30 -11.27 -2.38
N LEU A 128 -11.14 -10.98 -1.80
CA LEU A 128 -10.77 -9.61 -1.41
C LEU A 128 -10.60 -8.74 -2.67
N VAL A 129 -11.41 -7.71 -2.83
CA VAL A 129 -11.26 -6.74 -3.94
C VAL A 129 -10.32 -5.62 -3.51
N ILE A 130 -9.27 -5.42 -4.30
CA ILE A 130 -8.28 -4.35 -4.14
C ILE A 130 -8.37 -3.40 -5.33
N TRP A 131 -8.78 -2.16 -5.05
CA TRP A 131 -8.83 -1.08 -6.03
C TRP A 131 -7.47 -0.42 -6.11
N VAL A 132 -6.76 -0.69 -7.19
CA VAL A 132 -5.44 -0.12 -7.45
C VAL A 132 -5.63 1.10 -8.35
N VAL A 133 -5.39 2.29 -7.78
CA VAL A 133 -5.63 3.57 -8.45
C VAL A 133 -4.37 4.43 -8.48
N ARG A 134 -4.36 5.42 -9.37
CA ARG A 134 -3.39 6.52 -9.37
C ARG A 134 -4.03 7.77 -8.79
N GLU A 135 -3.29 8.44 -7.91
CA GLU A 135 -3.69 9.73 -7.39
C GLU A 135 -2.46 10.62 -7.28
N HIS A 136 -2.12 11.28 -8.39
CA HIS A 136 -0.89 12.02 -8.56
C HIS A 136 -0.93 13.40 -7.90
N ASP A 137 0.22 13.82 -7.37
CA ASP A 137 0.48 15.18 -6.90
C ASP A 137 0.24 16.21 -8.02
N LYS A 138 -0.32 17.37 -7.66
CA LYS A 138 -0.67 18.45 -8.60
C LYS A 138 0.51 18.99 -9.41
N GLN A 139 1.74 18.88 -8.89
CA GLN A 139 2.94 19.32 -9.58
C GLN A 139 3.60 18.19 -10.39
N GLY A 140 2.96 17.01 -10.48
CA GLY A 140 3.48 15.86 -11.21
C GLY A 140 4.81 15.30 -10.66
N ARG A 141 5.16 15.63 -9.41
CA ARG A 141 6.47 15.26 -8.82
C ARG A 141 6.64 13.75 -8.70
N ASP A 142 5.55 13.06 -8.43
CA ASP A 142 5.48 11.61 -8.26
C ASP A 142 5.21 10.83 -9.56
N VAL A 143 5.04 11.52 -10.69
CA VAL A 143 4.73 10.92 -12.00
C VAL A 143 5.97 10.30 -12.65
N GLU A 144 5.80 9.29 -13.50
CA GLU A 144 6.88 8.76 -14.33
C GLU A 144 7.55 9.88 -15.15
N LEU A 145 8.89 9.87 -15.24
CA LEU A 145 9.66 10.96 -15.84
C LEU A 145 9.16 11.36 -17.24
N PHE A 146 8.87 10.37 -18.08
CA PHE A 146 8.42 10.58 -19.46
C PHE A 146 6.99 11.11 -19.56
N ARG A 147 6.20 11.11 -18.48
CA ARG A 147 4.81 11.64 -18.41
C ARG A 147 4.71 12.97 -17.69
N ARG A 148 5.78 13.47 -17.06
CA ARG A 148 5.75 14.75 -16.32
C ARG A 148 5.32 15.94 -17.18
N HIS A 149 5.61 15.91 -18.48
CA HIS A 149 5.16 16.94 -19.42
C HIS A 149 3.64 17.06 -19.55
N LEU A 150 2.88 16.02 -19.15
CA LEU A 150 1.41 16.06 -19.10
C LEU A 150 0.88 16.85 -17.89
N TYR A 151 1.77 17.25 -16.97
CA TYR A 151 1.42 17.90 -15.72
C TYR A 151 1.92 19.35 -15.74
N THR A 152 1.02 20.29 -16.00
CA THR A 152 1.32 21.73 -16.06
C THR A 152 0.19 22.50 -15.40
N ASP A 153 0.53 23.50 -14.57
CA ASP A 153 -0.43 24.40 -13.91
C ASP A 153 -1.59 23.70 -13.16
N GLY A 154 -1.32 22.54 -12.57
CA GLY A 154 -2.31 21.77 -11.82
C GLY A 154 -3.33 21.02 -12.70
N VAL A 155 -3.03 20.85 -13.99
CA VAL A 155 -3.73 19.98 -14.92
C VAL A 155 -2.88 18.74 -15.18
N GLY A 156 -3.49 17.56 -15.22
CA GLY A 156 -2.82 16.30 -15.49
C GLY A 156 -3.76 15.11 -15.24
N PRO A 157 -3.43 13.91 -15.74
CA PRO A 157 -4.26 12.74 -15.53
C PRO A 157 -4.19 12.24 -14.08
N ALA A 158 -5.30 11.71 -13.58
CA ALA A 158 -5.45 11.08 -12.28
C ALA A 158 -4.92 11.95 -11.12
N LEU A 159 -5.13 13.25 -11.19
CA LEU A 159 -4.77 14.18 -10.12
C LEU A 159 -5.60 13.92 -8.86
N GLN A 160 -4.94 13.99 -7.70
CA GLN A 160 -5.59 13.84 -6.39
C GLN A 160 -6.84 14.71 -6.27
N ARG A 161 -7.94 14.08 -5.83
CA ARG A 161 -9.23 14.75 -5.53
C ARG A 161 -9.86 15.43 -6.75
N THR A 162 -9.65 14.89 -7.94
CA THR A 162 -10.34 15.30 -9.16
C THR A 162 -11.26 14.20 -9.66
N LYS A 163 -12.29 14.57 -10.43
CA LYS A 163 -13.18 13.59 -11.08
C LYS A 163 -12.43 12.62 -11.99
N GLY A 164 -11.35 13.08 -12.63
CA GLY A 164 -10.51 12.24 -13.48
C GLY A 164 -9.85 11.06 -12.73
N ALA A 165 -9.56 11.25 -11.44
CA ALA A 165 -9.02 10.21 -10.57
C ALA A 165 -10.10 9.32 -9.91
N GLU A 166 -11.38 9.65 -10.04
CA GLU A 166 -12.45 8.78 -9.55
C GLU A 166 -12.60 7.54 -10.44
N LEU A 167 -13.13 6.45 -9.86
CA LEU A 167 -13.49 5.26 -10.63
C LEU A 167 -14.61 5.60 -11.63
N VAL A 168 -14.68 4.84 -12.72
CA VAL A 168 -15.78 4.96 -13.67
C VAL A 168 -17.11 4.55 -13.07
N GLU A 169 -18.20 5.08 -13.65
CA GLU A 169 -19.57 4.75 -13.24
C GLU A 169 -19.81 3.22 -13.22
N GLY A 170 -20.50 2.76 -12.18
CA GLY A 170 -20.75 1.34 -11.92
C GLY A 170 -19.67 0.64 -11.11
N LEU A 171 -18.46 1.19 -10.99
CA LEU A 171 -17.41 0.70 -10.10
C LEU A 171 -17.36 1.52 -8.82
N VAL A 172 -17.78 0.89 -7.71
CA VAL A 172 -17.85 1.53 -6.40
C VAL A 172 -17.07 0.69 -5.40
N ILE A 173 -16.19 1.35 -4.64
CA ILE A 173 -15.50 0.76 -3.49
C ILE A 173 -16.53 0.54 -2.39
N GLN A 174 -16.68 -0.71 -1.94
CA GLN A 174 -17.61 -1.10 -0.88
C GLN A 174 -16.87 -1.38 0.44
N ASP A 175 -17.63 -1.44 1.53
CA ASP A 175 -17.10 -1.87 2.82
C ASP A 175 -16.49 -3.27 2.70
N GLY A 176 -15.26 -3.42 3.21
CA GLY A 176 -14.49 -4.66 3.11
C GLY A 176 -13.53 -4.72 1.92
N ASP A 177 -13.67 -3.84 0.93
CA ASP A 177 -12.65 -3.67 -0.12
C ASP A 177 -11.42 -2.93 0.44
N TYR A 178 -10.29 -3.04 -0.27
CA TYR A 178 -9.08 -2.26 0.02
C TYR A 178 -8.75 -1.31 -1.12
N LYS A 179 -8.38 -0.07 -0.81
CA LYS A 179 -7.90 0.91 -1.80
C LYS A 179 -6.40 1.07 -1.70
N LEU A 180 -5.71 0.90 -2.82
CA LEU A 180 -4.27 1.10 -2.96
C LEU A 180 -3.99 2.24 -3.95
N VAL A 181 -3.21 3.23 -3.53
CA VAL A 181 -2.68 4.26 -4.42
C VAL A 181 -1.28 3.86 -4.89
N LYS A 182 -1.05 3.83 -6.20
CA LYS A 182 0.27 3.59 -6.81
C LYS A 182 0.71 4.76 -7.67
N THR A 183 2.03 4.91 -7.84
CA THR A 183 2.64 5.98 -8.65
C THR A 183 3.42 5.46 -9.85
N ARG A 184 3.56 4.13 -10.00
CA ARG A 184 4.23 3.45 -11.12
C ARG A 184 3.29 2.42 -11.76
N PHE A 185 3.73 1.72 -12.82
CA PHE A 185 2.83 0.76 -13.48
C PHE A 185 2.52 -0.44 -12.59
N SER A 186 3.54 -1.07 -12.01
CA SER A 186 3.34 -2.13 -11.04
C SER A 186 2.60 -1.63 -9.79
N ALA A 187 1.60 -2.39 -9.36
CA ALA A 187 0.92 -2.18 -8.09
C ALA A 187 1.81 -2.52 -6.88
N PHE A 188 2.91 -3.26 -7.06
CA PHE A 188 3.84 -3.63 -5.99
C PHE A 188 4.96 -2.61 -5.80
N PHE A 189 5.39 -1.93 -6.87
CA PHE A 189 6.56 -1.07 -6.82
C PHE A 189 6.35 0.13 -5.89
N ALA A 190 7.12 0.18 -4.81
CA ALA A 190 7.08 1.24 -3.80
C ALA A 190 5.67 1.46 -3.18
N THR A 191 4.91 0.38 -3.02
CA THR A 191 3.63 0.38 -2.29
C THR A 191 3.67 -0.62 -1.12
N ASN A 192 2.61 -0.68 -0.31
CA ASN A 192 2.46 -1.68 0.73
C ASN A 192 1.67 -2.92 0.29
N LEU A 193 1.44 -3.13 -1.02
CA LEU A 193 0.56 -4.19 -1.52
C LEU A 193 0.98 -5.59 -1.07
N ASP A 194 2.27 -5.94 -1.23
CA ASP A 194 2.77 -7.28 -0.87
C ASP A 194 2.61 -7.56 0.63
N LEU A 195 2.88 -6.54 1.47
CA LEU A 195 2.70 -6.63 2.91
C LEU A 195 1.22 -6.84 3.27
N VAL A 196 0.30 -6.10 2.64
CA VAL A 196 -1.15 -6.25 2.88
C VAL A 196 -1.63 -7.64 2.47
N LEU A 197 -1.28 -8.08 1.25
CA LEU A 197 -1.69 -9.40 0.73
C LEU A 197 -1.20 -10.53 1.64
N LYS A 198 0.09 -10.54 2.00
CA LYS A 198 0.67 -11.55 2.89
C LYS A 198 0.07 -11.53 4.29
N SER A 199 -0.19 -10.34 4.84
CA SER A 199 -0.82 -10.20 6.17
C SER A 199 -2.27 -10.73 6.18
N CYS A 200 -2.95 -10.68 5.04
CA CYS A 200 -4.28 -11.26 4.86
C CYS A 200 -4.27 -12.75 4.48
N GLY A 201 -3.10 -13.38 4.36
CA GLY A 201 -2.97 -14.78 3.93
C GLY A 201 -3.24 -15.02 2.45
N ILE A 202 -3.24 -13.96 1.63
CA ILE A 202 -3.47 -14.04 0.19
C ILE A 202 -2.24 -14.61 -0.50
N ASN A 203 -2.44 -15.65 -1.30
CA ASN A 203 -1.40 -16.27 -2.11
C ASN A 203 -1.81 -16.42 -3.59
N ASN A 204 -3.06 -16.10 -3.94
CA ASN A 204 -3.60 -16.13 -5.31
C ASN A 204 -4.10 -14.76 -5.73
N LEU A 205 -3.88 -14.40 -6.99
CA LEU A 205 -4.28 -13.10 -7.56
C LEU A 205 -5.10 -13.28 -8.83
N VAL A 206 -6.18 -12.51 -8.92
CA VAL A 206 -6.95 -12.30 -10.15
C VAL A 206 -6.77 -10.85 -10.56
N VAL A 207 -6.43 -10.58 -11.81
CA VAL A 207 -6.08 -9.23 -12.29
C VAL A 207 -7.01 -8.80 -13.41
N VAL A 208 -7.61 -7.61 -13.24
CA VAL A 208 -8.50 -6.96 -14.21
C VAL A 208 -8.15 -5.46 -14.32
N GLY A 209 -8.68 -4.79 -15.35
CA GLY A 209 -8.51 -3.36 -15.57
C GLY A 209 -7.51 -3.01 -16.67
N ILE A 210 -6.82 -1.87 -16.54
CA ILE A 210 -6.02 -1.31 -17.64
C ILE A 210 -4.63 -0.78 -17.22
N GLN A 211 -3.70 -0.61 -18.15
CA GLN A 211 -3.72 -1.18 -19.50
C GLN A 211 -2.81 -2.39 -19.61
N THR A 212 -3.16 -3.33 -20.49
CA THR A 212 -2.50 -4.63 -20.66
C THR A 212 -0.97 -4.55 -20.74
N PRO A 213 -0.34 -3.72 -21.61
CA PRO A 213 1.12 -3.72 -21.74
C PRO A 213 1.88 -3.04 -20.58
N ASN A 214 1.18 -2.28 -19.74
CA ASN A 214 1.81 -1.44 -18.71
C ASN A 214 1.45 -1.96 -17.31
N CYS A 215 0.39 -1.41 -16.72
CA CYS A 215 0.06 -1.64 -15.32
C CYS A 215 -0.35 -3.09 -15.05
N ILE A 216 -1.07 -3.72 -15.99
CA ILE A 216 -1.43 -5.13 -15.89
C ILE A 216 -0.18 -6.00 -15.99
N ARG A 217 0.55 -5.93 -17.11
CA ARG A 217 1.75 -6.75 -17.33
C ARG A 217 2.79 -6.58 -16.22
N GLN A 218 3.13 -5.34 -15.84
CA GLN A 218 4.16 -5.14 -14.82
C GLN A 218 3.72 -5.70 -13.45
N THR A 219 2.45 -5.51 -13.07
CA THR A 219 1.92 -6.09 -11.82
C THR A 219 1.93 -7.61 -11.85
N VAL A 220 1.58 -8.22 -12.99
CA VAL A 220 1.57 -9.68 -13.16
C VAL A 220 2.98 -10.27 -13.08
N PHE A 221 3.96 -9.66 -13.75
CA PHE A 221 5.36 -10.11 -13.70
C PHE A 221 5.95 -9.98 -12.29
N ASP A 222 5.63 -8.88 -11.58
CA ASP A 222 6.04 -8.72 -10.18
C ASP A 222 5.35 -9.75 -9.27
N ALA A 223 4.06 -10.04 -9.47
CA ALA A 223 3.36 -11.09 -8.73
C ALA A 223 4.02 -12.47 -8.92
N VAL A 224 4.38 -12.83 -10.15
CA VAL A 224 5.12 -14.08 -10.42
C VAL A 224 6.48 -14.05 -9.71
N SER A 225 7.20 -12.93 -9.76
CA SER A 225 8.52 -12.78 -9.12
C SER A 225 8.47 -12.79 -7.59
N LEU A 226 7.31 -12.52 -7.00
CA LEU A 226 7.06 -12.51 -5.55
C LEU A 226 6.47 -13.83 -5.04
N ASP A 227 6.43 -14.89 -5.88
CA ASP A 227 5.94 -16.23 -5.56
C ASP A 227 4.45 -16.30 -5.17
N TYR A 228 3.60 -15.46 -5.78
CA TYR A 228 2.15 -15.70 -5.71
C TYR A 228 1.82 -17.00 -6.48
N LYS A 229 1.20 -17.96 -5.78
CA LYS A 229 1.02 -19.35 -6.25
C LYS A 229 0.23 -19.43 -7.56
N HIS A 230 -0.85 -18.67 -7.65
CA HIS A 230 -1.71 -18.63 -8.82
C HIS A 230 -1.98 -17.18 -9.20
N VAL A 231 -1.56 -16.78 -10.40
CA VAL A 231 -1.89 -15.48 -10.99
C VAL A 231 -2.78 -15.73 -12.20
N THR A 232 -3.95 -15.08 -12.21
CA THR A 232 -4.93 -15.17 -13.29
C THR A 232 -5.22 -13.79 -13.85
N VAL A 233 -5.21 -13.63 -15.16
CA VAL A 233 -5.65 -12.42 -15.86
C VAL A 233 -6.97 -12.73 -16.55
N ILE A 234 -8.00 -11.91 -16.29
CA ILE A 234 -9.28 -12.01 -17.01
C ILE A 234 -9.16 -11.19 -18.29
N THR A 235 -9.04 -11.87 -19.42
CA THR A 235 -8.60 -11.28 -20.70
C THR A 235 -9.63 -10.29 -21.25
N ASP A 236 -10.92 -10.62 -21.23
CA ASP A 236 -12.05 -9.78 -21.62
C ASP A 236 -12.49 -8.75 -20.55
N ALA A 237 -11.79 -8.72 -19.40
CA ALA A 237 -11.86 -7.66 -18.40
C ALA A 237 -10.51 -6.91 -18.27
N THR A 238 -9.66 -6.99 -19.29
CA THR A 238 -8.47 -6.15 -19.45
C THR A 238 -8.39 -5.57 -20.86
N ALA A 239 -7.75 -4.42 -21.02
CA ALA A 239 -7.70 -3.75 -22.32
C ALA A 239 -6.39 -3.00 -22.57
N ALA A 240 -6.10 -2.79 -23.85
CA ALA A 240 -5.00 -1.96 -24.32
C ALA A 240 -5.49 -0.91 -25.33
N ALA A 241 -4.56 -0.13 -25.88
CA ALA A 241 -4.86 0.85 -26.92
C ALA A 241 -5.31 0.19 -28.25
N THR A 242 -4.81 -1.00 -28.56
CA THR A 242 -5.23 -1.77 -29.74
C THR A 242 -5.36 -3.28 -29.41
N PRO A 243 -6.16 -4.04 -30.17
CA PRO A 243 -6.28 -5.49 -29.98
C PRO A 243 -4.95 -6.24 -30.13
N GLU A 244 -4.08 -5.83 -31.06
CA GLU A 244 -2.80 -6.49 -31.32
C GLU A 244 -1.86 -6.36 -30.12
N ILE A 245 -1.77 -5.15 -29.54
CA ILE A 245 -0.99 -4.91 -28.31
C ILE A 245 -1.57 -5.74 -27.16
N HIS A 246 -2.90 -5.77 -27.02
CA HIS A 246 -3.55 -6.55 -25.99
C HIS A 246 -3.19 -8.04 -26.10
N LEU A 247 -3.43 -8.65 -27.27
CA LEU A 247 -3.20 -10.07 -27.52
C LEU A 247 -1.74 -10.49 -27.36
N ALA A 248 -0.80 -9.68 -27.88
CA ALA A 248 0.63 -9.97 -27.73
C ALA A 248 1.05 -10.00 -26.24
N ASN A 249 0.53 -9.09 -25.43
CA ASN A 249 0.86 -9.05 -24.01
C ASN A 249 0.15 -10.15 -23.19
N ILE A 250 -1.07 -10.54 -23.58
CA ILE A 250 -1.73 -11.72 -23.00
C ILE A 250 -0.91 -12.98 -23.29
N GLU A 251 -0.44 -13.16 -24.53
CA GLU A 251 0.38 -14.31 -24.92
C GLU A 251 1.71 -14.34 -24.16
N ASP A 252 2.39 -13.20 -24.01
CA ASP A 252 3.61 -13.10 -23.20
C ASP A 252 3.38 -13.50 -21.73
N MET A 253 2.27 -13.06 -21.12
CA MET A 253 1.93 -13.45 -19.74
C MET A 253 1.61 -14.94 -19.64
N LYS A 254 0.88 -15.49 -20.61
CA LYS A 254 0.59 -16.94 -20.67
C LYS A 254 1.87 -17.77 -20.77
N ASN A 255 2.85 -17.33 -21.56
CA ASN A 255 4.13 -18.03 -21.75
C ASN A 255 5.03 -18.06 -20.51
N ILE A 256 4.80 -17.19 -19.52
CA ILE A 256 5.47 -17.26 -18.21
C ILE A 256 4.65 -18.05 -17.17
N GLY A 257 3.59 -18.76 -17.58
CA GLY A 257 2.79 -19.64 -16.72
C GLY A 257 1.59 -18.98 -16.03
N VAL A 258 1.25 -17.73 -16.37
CA VAL A 258 0.07 -17.04 -15.84
C VAL A 258 -1.19 -17.61 -16.49
N SER A 259 -2.25 -17.85 -15.70
CA SER A 259 -3.53 -18.27 -16.26
C SER A 259 -4.21 -17.10 -16.96
N THR A 260 -4.54 -17.24 -18.24
CA THR A 260 -5.28 -16.22 -19.01
C THR A 260 -6.65 -16.80 -19.36
N ARG A 261 -7.72 -16.25 -18.78
CA ARG A 261 -9.09 -16.78 -18.94
C ARG A 261 -10.05 -15.68 -19.36
N THR A 262 -11.12 -16.04 -20.07
CA THR A 262 -12.27 -15.14 -20.19
C THR A 262 -13.02 -15.07 -18.85
N LEU A 263 -13.83 -14.05 -18.65
CA LEU A 263 -14.69 -13.91 -17.48
C LEU A 263 -15.66 -15.09 -17.38
N HIS A 264 -16.16 -15.55 -18.52
CA HIS A 264 -16.98 -16.75 -18.61
C HIS A 264 -16.24 -17.98 -18.04
N ASP A 265 -15.02 -18.25 -18.52
CA ASP A 265 -14.22 -19.42 -18.10
C ASP A 265 -13.70 -19.32 -16.67
N TRP A 266 -13.56 -18.11 -16.14
CA TRP A 266 -13.22 -17.91 -14.75
C TRP A 266 -14.43 -18.19 -13.84
N ARG A 267 -15.62 -17.74 -14.21
CA ARG A 267 -16.85 -17.97 -13.44
C ARG A 267 -17.23 -19.44 -13.33
N THR A 268 -16.96 -20.25 -14.34
CA THR A 268 -17.24 -21.69 -14.30
C THR A 268 -16.41 -22.41 -13.24
N THR A 269 -15.32 -21.82 -12.74
CA THR A 269 -14.53 -22.40 -11.65
C THR A 269 -15.27 -22.47 -10.31
N PHE A 270 -16.33 -21.66 -10.14
CA PHE A 270 -17.13 -21.63 -8.91
C PHE A 270 -18.44 -22.43 -9.01
N LYS A 271 -18.87 -22.75 -10.23
CA LYS A 271 -20.07 -23.56 -10.47
C LYS A 271 -19.66 -25.03 -10.47
N LEU A 272 -19.65 -25.63 -9.27
CA LEU A 272 -19.59 -27.08 -9.09
C LEU A 272 -20.89 -27.74 -9.54
#